data_AF-A0A528CRM5-F1
#
_entry.id   AF-A0A528CRM5-F1
#
_cell.length_a   1.000
_cell.length_b   1.000
_cell.length_c   1.000
_cell.angle_alpha   90.00
_cell.angle_beta   90.00
_cell.angle_gamma   90.00
#
_symmetry.space_group_name_H-M   'P 1'
#
loop_
_entity.id
_entity.type
_entity.pdbx_description
1 polymer ?
#
loop_
_entity_poly.entity_id
_entity_poly.type
_entity_poly.pdbx_seq_one_letter_code
_entity_poly.pdbx_strand_id
1 'polypeptide(L)' 'LVGSGVTPDNANDILGVVDGVIIASALKHDGVWWNQVDPARVKTFMAGLRR' A
#
# COMPACT_ATOMS: atom_id res chain seq x y z
N LEU A 1 -11.94 1.37 -7.38
CA LEU A 1 -10.88 2.11 -6.62
C LEU A 1 -11.18 2.01 -5.13
N VAL A 2 -10.22 1.56 -4.31
CA VAL A 2 -10.33 1.47 -2.83
C VAL A 2 -9.16 2.21 -2.18
N GLY A 3 -9.39 2.95 -1.09
CA GLY A 3 -8.33 3.78 -0.48
C GLY A 3 -8.15 3.65 1.04
N SER A 4 -9.20 3.31 1.79
CA SER A 4 -9.08 3.17 3.24
C SER A 4 -8.69 1.75 3.62
N GLY A 5 -7.78 1.60 4.59
CA GLY A 5 -7.39 0.30 5.14
C GLY A 5 -6.52 -0.59 4.22
N VAL A 6 -6.00 -0.05 3.12
CA VAL A 6 -5.10 -0.80 2.23
C VAL A 6 -3.75 -1.00 2.92
N THR A 7 -3.30 -2.25 2.98
CA THR A 7 -2.01 -2.67 3.55
C THR A 7 -1.27 -3.56 2.54
N PRO A 8 0.04 -3.79 2.70
CA PRO A 8 0.77 -4.75 1.88
C PRO A 8 0.17 -6.17 1.91
N ASP A 9 -0.42 -6.56 3.03
CA ASP A 9 -0.97 -7.91 3.23
C ASP A 9 -2.26 -8.13 2.45
N ASN A 10 -3.12 -7.10 2.32
CA ASN A 10 -4.43 -7.22 1.67
C ASN A 10 -4.49 -6.64 0.24
N ALA A 11 -3.45 -5.94 -0.20
CA ALA A 11 -3.48 -5.22 -1.47
C ALA A 11 -3.71 -6.13 -2.69
N ASN A 12 -3.11 -7.32 -2.71
CA ASN A 12 -3.30 -8.28 -3.82
C ASN A 12 -4.76 -8.77 -3.89
N ASP A 13 -5.39 -9.04 -2.75
CA ASP A 13 -6.78 -9.51 -2.70
C ASP A 13 -7.74 -8.41 -3.17
N ILE A 14 -7.52 -7.17 -2.72
CA ILE A 14 -8.32 -6.01 -3.14
C ILE A 14 -8.13 -5.77 -4.65
N LEU A 15 -6.89 -5.81 -5.14
CA LEU A 15 -6.58 -5.70 -6.57
C LEU A 15 -7.10 -6.90 -7.39
N GLY A 16 -7.58 -7.98 -6.77
CA GLY A 16 -8.33 -9.02 -7.46
C GLY A 16 -9.75 -8.59 -7.88
N VAL A 17 -10.28 -7.53 -7.27
CA VAL A 17 -11.70 -7.12 -7.42
C VAL A 17 -11.85 -5.73 -8.04
N VAL A 18 -10.92 -4.81 -7.80
CA VAL A 18 -11.02 -3.40 -8.26
C VAL A 18 -9.83 -3.00 -9.10
N ASP A 19 -9.99 -2.07 -10.05
CA ASP A 19 -8.91 -1.66 -10.96
C ASP A 19 -7.72 -0.93 -10.32
N GLY A 20 -7.84 -0.49 -9.07
CA GLY A 20 -6.76 0.20 -8.38
C GLY A 20 -7.00 0.47 -6.91
N VAL A 21 -5.90 0.74 -6.20
CA VAL A 21 -5.89 1.06 -4.76
C VAL A 21 -5.09 2.33 -4.48
N ILE A 22 -5.48 3.03 -3.42
CA ILE A 22 -4.70 4.12 -2.81
C ILE A 22 -4.22 3.63 -1.44
N ILE A 23 -2.91 3.75 -1.19
CA ILE A 23 -2.27 3.32 0.06
C ILE A 23 -1.44 4.49 0.60
N ALA A 24 -1.57 4.78 1.90
CA ALA A 24 -0.95 5.95 2.53
C ALA A 24 -0.10 5.56 3.73
N SER A 25 -0.70 5.51 4.93
CA SER A 25 -0.01 5.31 6.21
C SER A 25 0.95 4.12 6.22
N ALA A 26 0.57 2.99 5.63
CA ALA A 26 1.41 1.79 5.57
C ALA A 26 2.78 2.00 4.88
N LEU A 27 2.87 2.97 3.95
CA LEU A 27 4.12 3.32 3.26
C LEU A 27 4.90 4.46 3.94
N LYS A 28 4.39 5.02 5.04
CA LYS A 28 5.07 6.05 5.83
C LYS A 28 5.94 5.43 6.92
N HIS A 29 6.95 6.18 7.37
CA HIS A 29 7.66 5.81 8.60
C HIS A 29 6.67 5.66 9.76
N ASP A 30 6.83 4.57 10.53
CA ASP A 30 6.01 4.21 11.68
C ASP A 30 4.51 4.04 11.43
N GLY A 31 4.07 3.99 10.17
CA GLY A 31 2.63 3.91 9.88
C GLY A 31 1.87 5.21 10.11
N VAL A 32 2.57 6.33 10.29
CA VAL A 32 1.99 7.61 10.71
C VAL A 32 1.79 8.54 9.51
N TRP A 33 0.58 9.07 9.33
CA TRP A 33 0.21 9.74 8.07
C TRP A 33 0.99 11.03 7.79
N TRP A 34 1.41 11.75 8.83
CA TRP A 34 2.21 12.98 8.70
C TRP A 34 3.71 12.73 8.49
N ASN A 35 4.16 11.48 8.63
CA ASN A 35 5.55 11.15 8.41
C ASN A 35 5.90 11.12 6.93
N GLN A 36 7.21 11.16 6.65
CA GLN A 36 7.74 10.96 5.31
C GLN A 36 7.43 9.54 4.80
N VAL A 37 7.33 9.41 3.48
CA VAL A 37 7.23 8.10 2.83
C VAL A 37 8.56 7.37 3.01
N ASP A 38 8.50 6.10 3.38
CA ASP A 38 9.67 5.22 3.49
C ASP A 38 9.94 4.55 2.12
N PRO A 39 11.02 4.91 1.41
CA PRO A 39 11.29 4.36 0.09
C PRO A 39 11.53 2.85 0.08
N ALA A 40 12.02 2.28 1.18
CA ALA A 40 12.23 0.83 1.27
C ALA A 40 10.88 0.11 1.32
N ARG A 41 9.92 0.62 2.09
CA ARG A 41 8.55 0.08 2.13
C ARG A 41 7.86 0.16 0.77
N VAL A 42 8.02 1.27 0.04
CA VAL A 42 7.48 1.41 -1.32
C VAL A 42 8.06 0.33 -2.25
N LYS A 43 9.38 0.13 -2.24
CA LYS A 43 10.04 -0.89 -3.06
C LYS A 43 9.54 -2.29 -2.73
N THR A 44 9.46 -2.64 -1.45
CA THR A 44 8.95 -3.95 -0.99
C THR A 44 7.48 -4.13 -1.38
N PHE A 45 6.64 -3.10 -1.21
CA PHE A 45 5.24 -3.14 -1.61
C PHE A 45 5.10 -3.40 -3.11
N MET A 46 5.77 -2.62 -3.95
CA MET A 46 5.71 -2.77 -5.40
C MET A 46 6.23 -4.14 -5.86
N ALA A 47 7.29 -4.66 -5.25
CA ALA A 47 7.84 -5.99 -5.57
C ALA A 47 6.90 -7.14 -5.16
N GLY A 48 5.99 -6.92 -4.19
CA GLY A 48 5.04 -7.92 -3.70
C GLY A 48 3.70 -7.97 -4.44
N LEU A 49 3.43 -7.03 -5.36
CA LEU A 49 2.20 -7.01 -6.15
C LEU A 49 2.30 -7.99 -7.34
N ARG A 50 1.21 -8.69 -7.63
CA ARG A 50 1.14 -9.75 -8.66
C ARG A 50 0.28 -9.37 -9.88
N ARG A 51 0.23 -8.10 -10.24
CA ARG A 51 -0.49 -7.62 -11.44
C ARG A 51 0.40 -7.51 -12.66
#